data_AF-A0A370TNT4-F1
#
_entry.id   AF-A0A370TNT4-F1
#
_cell.length_a   1.000
_cell.length_b   1.000
_cell.length_c   1.000
_cell.angle_alpha   90.00
_cell.angle_beta   90.00
_cell.angle_gamma   90.00
#
_symmetry.space_group_name_H-M   'P 1'
#
loop_
_entity.id
_entity.type
_entity.pdbx_description
1 polymer ?
#
loop_
_entity_poly.entity_id
_entity_poly.type
_entity_poly.pdbx_seq_one_letter_code
_entity_poly.pdbx_strand_id
1 'polypeptide(L)'
;MSSFFSQLSQIETSNPHALPTPVEVSAAERLLRDQLSTLLSTTSNANNADLLRDLISHIEDDIDSPPEKVPGVPQSYLDSLERVSKKQLKKTDTCPICAEPFLDDEFPLVVVLPCHDSHRFDLECVGPWLRLQGTCPLDRKDLMKKKEVPKAQDDDEEDDDGGLYA
;
A
#
# COMPACT_ATOMS: atom_id res chain seq x y z
N MET A 1 -12.53 26.59 -0.51
CA MET A 1 -13.20 25.28 -0.32
C MET A 1 -12.16 24.22 -0.64
N SER A 2 -11.65 23.52 0.37
CA SER A 2 -10.65 22.47 0.15
C SER A 2 -11.34 21.26 -0.46
N SER A 3 -10.81 20.75 -1.57
CA SER A 3 -11.28 19.50 -2.21
C SER A 3 -10.66 18.31 -1.50
N PHE A 4 -11.35 17.15 -1.51
CA PHE A 4 -10.82 15.89 -1.01
C PHE A 4 -9.42 15.59 -1.57
N PHE A 5 -9.23 15.79 -2.87
CA PHE A 5 -7.95 15.58 -3.53
C PHE A 5 -6.86 16.55 -3.06
N SER A 6 -7.24 17.79 -2.68
CA SER A 6 -6.33 18.76 -2.09
C SER A 6 -5.95 18.39 -0.65
N GLN A 7 -6.79 17.65 0.06
CA GLN A 7 -6.49 17.13 1.39
C GLN A 7 -5.56 15.92 1.28
N LEU A 8 -5.80 15.01 0.33
CA LEU A 8 -4.91 13.90 0.04
C LEU A 8 -3.49 14.36 -0.33
N SER A 9 -3.35 15.41 -1.13
CA SER A 9 -2.04 15.99 -1.42
C SER A 9 -1.36 16.65 -0.22
N GLN A 10 -2.10 16.96 0.86
CA GLN A 10 -1.53 17.48 2.11
C GLN A 10 -1.15 16.35 3.08
N ILE A 11 -1.85 15.21 3.01
CA ILE A 11 -1.46 13.95 3.67
C ILE A 11 -0.11 13.47 3.12
N GLU A 12 0.19 13.74 1.85
CA GLU A 12 1.54 13.75 1.32
C GLU A 12 2.29 14.99 1.88
N THR A 13 2.78 14.89 3.11
CA THR A 13 3.37 16.04 3.80
C THR A 13 4.55 16.65 3.00
N SER A 14 4.86 17.93 3.24
CA SER A 14 6.08 18.59 2.72
C SER A 14 7.39 17.85 3.05
N ASN A 15 7.36 16.89 3.99
CA ASN A 15 8.46 16.00 4.30
C ASN A 15 8.21 14.61 3.68
N PRO A 16 9.00 14.17 2.68
CA PRO A 16 8.81 12.88 2.02
C PRO A 16 8.98 11.67 2.94
N HIS A 17 9.48 11.87 4.17
CA HIS A 17 9.69 10.81 5.17
C HIS A 17 8.63 10.75 6.26
N ALA A 18 7.69 11.70 6.34
CA ALA A 18 6.64 11.63 7.35
C ALA A 18 5.56 10.62 6.93
N LEU A 19 5.14 9.80 7.89
CA LEU A 19 3.96 8.96 7.72
C LEU A 19 2.71 9.79 8.00
N PRO A 20 1.61 9.56 7.26
CA PRO A 20 0.35 10.21 7.54
C PRO A 20 -0.11 9.84 8.95
N THR A 21 -0.57 10.84 9.70
CA THR A 21 -1.08 10.64 11.05
C THR A 21 -2.53 10.16 11.01
N PRO A 22 -2.99 9.39 12.00
CA PRO A 22 -4.40 8.99 12.09
C PRO A 22 -5.37 10.16 11.98
N VAL A 23 -5.02 11.32 12.56
CA VAL A 23 -5.84 12.54 12.51
C VAL A 23 -6.00 13.06 11.09
N GLU A 24 -4.95 13.04 10.29
CA GLU A 24 -4.98 13.47 8.89
C GLU A 24 -5.83 12.53 8.03
N VAL A 25 -5.75 11.22 8.29
CA VAL A 25 -6.58 10.20 7.62
C VAL A 25 -8.06 10.41 7.95
N SER A 26 -8.42 10.55 9.23
CA SER A 26 -9.81 10.82 9.64
C SER A 26 -10.35 12.15 9.12
N ALA A 27 -9.50 13.16 8.94
CA ALA A 27 -9.91 14.42 8.31
C ALA A 27 -10.28 14.23 6.83
N ALA A 28 -9.54 13.39 6.10
CA ALA A 28 -9.85 13.07 4.71
C ALA A 28 -11.11 12.21 4.58
N GLU A 29 -11.33 11.24 5.48
CA GLU A 29 -12.55 10.41 5.52
C GLU A 29 -13.81 11.26 5.72
N ARG A 30 -13.77 12.23 6.63
CA ARG A 30 -14.89 13.18 6.85
C ARG A 30 -15.23 13.96 5.58
N LEU A 31 -14.19 14.42 4.86
CA LEU A 31 -14.38 15.15 3.62
C LEU A 31 -14.95 14.24 2.52
N LEU A 32 -14.51 12.97 2.46
CA LEU A 32 -15.04 11.99 1.53
C LEU A 32 -16.50 11.65 1.81
N ARG A 33 -16.88 11.45 3.08
CA ARG A 33 -18.28 11.28 3.51
C ARG A 33 -19.15 12.47 3.05
N ASP A 34 -18.67 13.70 3.21
CA ASP A 34 -19.40 14.90 2.80
C ASP A 34 -19.62 14.95 1.28
N GLN A 35 -18.62 14.54 0.49
CA GLN A 35 -18.73 14.44 -0.97
C GLN A 35 -19.73 13.34 -1.38
N LEU A 36 -19.68 12.16 -0.76
CA LEU A 36 -20.63 11.07 -1.04
C LEU A 36 -22.07 11.45 -0.66
N SER A 37 -22.25 12.17 0.44
CA SER A 37 -23.55 12.70 0.87
C SER A 37 -24.12 13.68 -0.17
N THR A 38 -23.26 14.53 -0.74
CA THR A 38 -23.65 15.45 -1.83
C THR A 38 -24.07 14.66 -3.08
N LEU A 39 -23.33 13.62 -3.46
CA LEU A 39 -23.69 12.74 -4.58
C LEU A 39 -25.02 12.01 -4.32
N LEU A 40 -25.25 11.54 -3.09
CA LEU A 40 -26.50 10.90 -2.70
C LEU A 40 -27.69 11.86 -2.82
N SER A 41 -27.51 13.14 -2.52
CA SER A 41 -28.58 14.14 -2.65
C SER A 41 -28.94 14.48 -4.11
N THR A 42 -28.04 14.18 -5.06
CA THR A 42 -28.18 14.54 -6.48
C THR A 42 -28.45 13.34 -7.40
N THR A 43 -28.20 12.11 -6.93
CA THR A 43 -28.44 10.91 -7.73
C THR A 43 -29.94 10.64 -7.93
N SER A 44 -30.31 10.29 -9.16
CA SER A 44 -31.67 9.86 -9.53
C SER A 44 -31.80 8.34 -9.67
N ASN A 45 -30.69 7.60 -9.60
CA ASN A 45 -30.65 6.15 -9.72
C ASN A 45 -30.72 5.49 -8.34
N ALA A 46 -31.75 4.67 -8.10
CA ALA A 46 -31.98 3.99 -6.83
C ALA A 46 -30.83 3.05 -6.43
N ASN A 47 -30.28 2.27 -7.37
CA ASN A 47 -29.16 1.37 -7.08
C ASN A 47 -27.91 2.16 -6.65
N ASN A 48 -27.66 3.30 -7.27
CA ASN A 48 -26.56 4.18 -6.89
C ASN A 48 -26.81 4.79 -5.51
N ALA A 49 -28.06 5.16 -5.20
CA ALA A 49 -28.41 5.69 -3.89
C ALA A 49 -28.18 4.66 -2.77
N ASP A 50 -28.55 3.40 -3.00
CA ASP A 50 -28.32 2.33 -2.02
C ASP A 50 -26.83 2.07 -1.80
N LEU A 51 -26.03 2.00 -2.88
CA LEU A 51 -24.57 1.89 -2.80
C LEU A 51 -23.94 3.07 -2.04
N LEU A 52 -24.36 4.30 -2.33
CA LEU A 52 -23.82 5.49 -1.67
C LEU A 52 -24.13 5.50 -0.17
N ARG A 53 -25.31 5.04 0.26
CA ARG A 53 -25.64 4.90 1.68
C ARG A 53 -24.76 3.85 2.37
N ASP A 54 -24.56 2.71 1.72
CA ASP A 54 -23.68 1.65 2.24
C ASP A 54 -22.24 2.15 2.39
N LEU A 55 -21.71 2.88 1.40
CA LEU A 55 -20.38 3.49 1.47
C LEU A 55 -20.28 4.53 2.59
N ILE A 56 -21.28 5.41 2.72
CA ILE A 56 -21.30 6.43 3.80
C ILE A 56 -21.26 5.75 5.16
N SER A 57 -22.05 4.69 5.38
CA SER A 57 -22.07 3.95 6.65
C SER A 57 -20.69 3.36 6.99
N HIS A 58 -20.02 2.72 6.02
CA HIS A 58 -18.69 2.18 6.25
C HIS A 58 -17.66 3.26 6.64
N ILE A 59 -17.73 4.44 6.02
CA ILE A 59 -16.81 5.54 6.34
C ILE A 59 -17.14 6.16 7.71
N GLU A 60 -18.43 6.21 8.09
CA GLU A 60 -18.82 6.65 9.42
C GLU A 60 -18.27 5.72 10.50
N ASP A 61 -18.30 4.40 10.27
CA ASP A 61 -17.67 3.42 11.16
C ASP A 61 -16.15 3.64 11.29
N ASP A 62 -15.46 3.91 10.18
CA ASP A 62 -14.02 4.22 10.17
C ASP A 62 -13.71 5.53 10.92
N ILE A 63 -14.58 6.55 10.82
CA ILE A 63 -14.43 7.83 11.52
C ILE A 63 -14.64 7.67 13.03
N ASP A 64 -15.61 6.86 13.45
CA ASP A 64 -15.94 6.64 14.86
C ASP A 64 -14.93 5.72 15.56
N SER A 65 -14.28 4.84 14.80
CA SER A 65 -13.21 3.95 15.27
C SER A 65 -11.92 4.14 14.46
N PRO A 66 -11.25 5.30 14.57
CA PRO A 66 -10.08 5.60 13.76
C PRO A 66 -8.93 4.62 14.06
N PRO A 67 -8.15 4.23 13.06
CA PRO A 67 -7.04 3.30 13.26
C PRO A 67 -5.97 3.93 14.17
N GLU A 68 -5.53 3.20 15.20
CA GLU A 68 -4.48 3.69 16.12
C GLU A 68 -3.16 4.00 15.40
N LYS A 69 -2.89 3.29 14.30
CA LYS A 69 -1.71 3.45 13.45
C LYS A 69 -2.08 3.22 12.00
N VAL A 70 -1.48 3.98 11.10
CA VAL A 70 -1.57 3.73 9.67
C VAL A 70 -0.79 2.44 9.34
N PRO A 71 -1.39 1.45 8.66
CA PRO A 71 -0.75 0.17 8.39
C PRO A 71 0.37 0.25 7.33
N GLY A 72 0.47 1.37 6.61
CA GLY A 72 1.39 1.55 5.51
C GLY A 72 2.89 1.43 5.84
N VAL A 73 3.68 1.31 4.79
CA VAL A 73 5.13 1.12 4.86
C VAL A 73 5.89 2.45 4.95
N PRO A 74 7.05 2.50 5.63
CA PRO A 74 7.89 3.70 5.66
C PRO A 74 8.56 3.97 4.30
N GLN A 75 9.00 5.21 4.08
CA GLN A 75 9.72 5.59 2.85
C GLN A 75 10.96 4.71 2.61
N SER A 76 11.69 4.34 3.66
CA SER A 76 12.85 3.45 3.57
C SER A 76 12.50 2.08 2.98
N TYR A 77 11.27 1.60 3.16
CA TYR A 77 10.80 0.37 2.52
C TYR A 77 10.66 0.56 1.01
N LEU A 78 10.05 1.67 0.57
CA LEU A 78 9.91 1.99 -0.86
C LEU A 78 11.26 2.14 -1.58
N ASP A 79 12.23 2.72 -0.87
CA ASP A 79 13.60 2.90 -1.36
C ASP A 79 14.33 1.55 -1.50
N SER A 80 13.95 0.55 -0.69
CA SER A 80 14.51 -0.81 -0.73
C SER A 80 13.86 -1.74 -1.76
N LEU A 81 12.75 -1.34 -2.38
CA LEU A 81 12.06 -2.14 -3.39
C LEU A 81 12.96 -2.42 -4.60
N GLU A 82 12.92 -3.66 -5.08
CA GLU A 82 13.70 -4.09 -6.23
C GLU A 82 13.29 -3.30 -7.48
N ARG A 83 14.29 -2.68 -8.13
CA ARG A 83 14.11 -1.91 -9.37
C ARG A 83 14.20 -2.85 -10.57
N VAL A 84 13.27 -2.67 -11.51
CA VAL A 84 13.25 -3.42 -12.77
C VAL A 84 14.03 -2.64 -13.82
N SER A 85 15.00 -3.29 -14.45
CA SER A 85 15.75 -2.63 -15.53
C SER A 85 14.91 -2.48 -16.80
N LYS A 86 15.11 -1.38 -17.54
CA LYS A 86 14.42 -1.13 -18.83
C LYS A 86 14.56 -2.29 -19.84
N LYS A 87 15.66 -3.06 -19.74
CA LYS A 87 15.93 -4.22 -20.61
C LYS A 87 15.01 -5.42 -20.33
N GLN A 88 14.46 -5.53 -19.13
CA GLN A 88 13.56 -6.61 -18.73
C GLN A 88 12.09 -6.29 -19.06
N LEU A 89 11.78 -5.03 -19.35
CA LEU A 89 10.44 -4.57 -19.69
C LEU A 89 10.11 -4.82 -21.16
N LYS A 90 8.90 -5.29 -21.43
CA LYS A 90 8.35 -5.42 -22.79
C LYS A 90 7.50 -4.20 -23.12
N LYS A 91 7.31 -3.93 -24.42
CA LYS A 91 6.40 -2.86 -24.90
C LYS A 91 4.94 -3.08 -24.53
N THR A 92 4.58 -4.30 -24.17
CA THR A 92 3.23 -4.68 -23.73
C THR A 92 3.02 -4.49 -22.24
N ASP A 93 4.08 -4.25 -21.48
CA ASP A 93 3.99 -4.15 -20.03
C ASP A 93 3.51 -2.75 -19.66
N THR A 94 2.43 -2.69 -18.90
CA THR A 94 1.77 -1.46 -18.45
C THR A 94 1.66 -1.45 -16.94
N CYS A 95 1.63 -0.25 -16.36
CA CYS A 95 1.38 -0.08 -14.94
C CYS A 95 -0.09 -0.38 -14.62
N PRO A 96 -0.41 -1.30 -13.70
CA PRO A 96 -1.80 -1.63 -13.37
C PRO A 96 -2.59 -0.49 -12.68
N ILE A 97 -1.91 0.57 -12.24
CA ILE A 97 -2.53 1.70 -11.53
C ILE A 97 -2.92 2.82 -12.51
N CYS A 98 -1.97 3.33 -13.31
CA CYS A 98 -2.24 4.38 -14.29
C CYS A 98 -2.62 3.86 -15.68
N ALA A 99 -2.44 2.56 -15.94
CA ALA A 99 -2.64 1.89 -17.23
C ALA A 99 -1.72 2.37 -18.36
N GLU A 100 -0.67 3.13 -18.06
CA GLU A 100 0.30 3.60 -19.05
C GLU A 100 1.41 2.56 -19.32
N PRO A 101 1.91 2.44 -20.56
CA PRO A 101 3.05 1.59 -20.87
C PRO A 101 4.33 2.08 -20.20
N PHE A 102 5.06 1.19 -19.54
CA PHE A 102 6.30 1.57 -18.85
C PHE A 102 7.36 2.13 -19.79
N LEU A 103 7.36 1.72 -21.06
CA LEU A 103 8.37 2.14 -22.03
C LEU A 103 8.03 3.45 -22.74
N ASP A 104 6.90 4.08 -22.43
CA ASP A 104 6.55 5.40 -22.94
C ASP A 104 7.35 6.51 -22.23
N ASP A 105 7.81 6.26 -21.00
CA ASP A 105 8.78 7.11 -20.31
C ASP A 105 10.23 6.85 -20.81
N GLU A 106 11.00 7.94 -20.94
CA GLU A 106 12.42 7.87 -21.23
C GLU A 106 13.20 7.21 -20.08
N PHE A 107 12.83 7.51 -18.83
CA PHE A 107 13.48 7.05 -17.59
C PHE A 107 12.49 6.33 -16.64
N PRO A 108 11.93 5.18 -17.04
CA PRO A 108 10.89 4.53 -16.26
C PRO A 108 11.42 3.99 -14.94
N LEU A 109 10.80 4.39 -13.83
CA LEU A 109 11.15 3.96 -12.49
C LEU A 109 10.20 2.87 -12.01
N VAL A 110 10.40 1.66 -12.55
CA VAL A 110 9.55 0.51 -12.25
C VAL A 110 10.10 -0.31 -11.08
N VAL A 111 9.21 -0.68 -10.16
CA VAL A 111 9.49 -1.58 -9.04
C VAL A 111 8.73 -2.88 -9.18
N VAL A 112 9.27 -3.94 -8.58
CA VAL A 112 8.55 -5.19 -8.34
C VAL A 112 8.29 -5.36 -6.84
N LEU A 113 7.06 -5.73 -6.48
CA LEU A 113 6.70 -5.99 -5.09
C LEU A 113 7.10 -7.41 -4.68
N PRO A 114 7.50 -7.65 -3.42
CA PRO A 114 8.00 -8.96 -2.96
C PRO A 114 6.91 -10.05 -2.86
N CYS A 115 5.65 -9.70 -3.10
CA CYS A 115 4.53 -10.65 -3.07
C CYS A 115 4.48 -11.56 -4.29
N HIS A 116 4.90 -11.09 -5.47
CA HIS A 116 4.96 -11.85 -6.72
C HIS A 116 5.78 -11.13 -7.80
N ASP A 117 6.55 -11.86 -8.62
CA ASP A 117 7.45 -11.29 -9.64
C ASP A 117 6.74 -10.56 -10.80
N SER A 118 5.43 -10.77 -10.95
CA SER A 118 4.60 -10.07 -11.95
C SER A 118 3.97 -8.79 -11.41
N HIS A 119 4.07 -8.50 -10.11
CA HIS A 119 3.48 -7.31 -9.49
C HIS A 119 4.43 -6.14 -9.66
N ARG A 120 4.38 -5.54 -10.85
CA ARG A 120 5.24 -4.43 -11.28
C ARG A 120 4.42 -3.15 -11.42
N PHE A 121 4.98 -2.04 -10.96
CA PHE A 121 4.34 -0.73 -10.95
C PHE A 121 5.37 0.37 -11.09
N ASP A 122 4.95 1.54 -11.54
CA ASP A 122 5.74 2.75 -11.37
C ASP A 122 5.82 3.10 -9.88
N LEU A 123 7.02 3.50 -9.44
CA LEU A 123 7.24 3.83 -8.03
C LEU A 123 6.32 4.98 -7.57
N GLU A 124 6.09 5.96 -8.42
CA GLU A 124 5.20 7.09 -8.13
C GLU A 124 3.74 6.67 -7.97
N CYS A 125 3.31 5.63 -8.71
CA CYS A 125 1.94 5.14 -8.64
C CYS A 125 1.71 4.27 -7.40
N VAL A 126 2.64 3.37 -7.10
CA VAL A 126 2.48 2.41 -5.99
C VAL A 126 2.92 2.97 -4.63
N GLY A 127 3.82 3.96 -4.62
CA GLY A 127 4.36 4.56 -3.40
C GLY A 127 3.30 5.17 -2.46
N PRO A 128 2.36 6.00 -2.95
CA PRO A 128 1.27 6.53 -2.13
C PRO A 128 0.38 5.43 -1.55
N TRP A 129 0.03 4.43 -2.37
CA TRP A 129 -0.78 3.29 -1.94
C TRP A 129 -0.12 2.52 -0.78
N LEU A 130 1.16 2.17 -0.93
CA LEU A 130 1.88 1.40 0.08
C LEU A 130 2.09 2.17 1.39
N ARG A 131 2.29 3.49 1.32
CA ARG A 131 2.40 4.35 2.51
C ARG A 131 1.10 4.49 3.30
N LEU A 132 -0.05 4.25 2.65
CA LEU A 132 -1.36 4.29 3.31
C LEU A 132 -1.83 2.90 3.76
N GLN A 133 -1.71 1.90 2.90
CA GLN A 133 -2.34 0.58 3.09
C GLN A 133 -1.35 -0.53 3.45
N GLY A 134 -0.09 -0.44 2.99
CA GLY A 134 0.92 -1.48 3.24
C GLY A 134 0.67 -2.82 2.53
N THR A 135 -0.31 -2.87 1.63
CA THR A 135 -0.71 -4.08 0.91
C THR A 135 -0.50 -3.94 -0.59
N CYS A 136 -0.33 -5.05 -1.30
CA CYS A 136 -0.27 -5.01 -2.77
C CYS A 136 -1.62 -4.63 -3.40
N PRO A 137 -1.67 -3.71 -4.38
CA PRO A 137 -2.90 -3.35 -5.11
C PRO A 137 -3.59 -4.52 -5.84
N LEU A 138 -2.82 -5.55 -6.23
CA LEU A 138 -3.32 -6.66 -7.05
C LEU A 138 -3.81 -7.85 -6.21
N ASP A 139 -3.07 -8.25 -5.18
CA ASP A 139 -3.39 -9.45 -4.38
C ASP A 139 -3.69 -9.18 -2.91
N ARG A 140 -3.64 -7.91 -2.47
CA ARG A 140 -3.88 -7.46 -1.10
C ARG A 140 -2.99 -8.11 -0.04
N LYS A 141 -1.89 -8.78 -0.43
CA LYS A 141 -0.94 -9.32 0.55
C LYS A 141 -0.26 -8.18 1.29
N ASP A 142 -0.18 -8.35 2.61
CA ASP A 142 0.56 -7.47 3.51
C ASP A 142 2.06 -7.61 3.26
N LEU A 143 2.70 -6.49 2.92
CA LEU A 143 4.11 -6.44 2.54
C LEU A 143 5.05 -6.27 3.74
N MET A 144 4.51 -6.02 4.95
CA MET A 144 5.25 -5.90 6.21
C MET A 144 5.35 -7.20 6.98
N LYS A 145 4.49 -8.19 6.69
CA LYS A 145 4.61 -9.55 7.23
C LYS A 145 5.78 -10.28 6.55
N LYS A 146 6.96 -10.16 7.16
CA LYS A 146 8.17 -10.92 6.81
C LYS A 146 7.80 -12.40 6.63
N LYS A 147 8.18 -13.01 5.49
CA LYS A 147 8.16 -14.48 5.34
C LYS A 147 8.93 -15.07 6.51
N GLU A 148 8.27 -15.84 7.36
CA GLU A 148 8.97 -16.67 8.34
C GLU A 148 9.89 -17.62 7.57
N VAL A 149 11.20 -17.39 7.65
CA VAL A 149 12.19 -18.33 7.14
C VAL A 149 12.14 -19.52 8.11
N PRO A 150 11.79 -20.74 7.66
CA PRO A 150 11.83 -21.89 8.53
C PRO A 150 13.26 -22.06 9.03
N LYS A 151 13.45 -21.96 10.35
CA LYS A 151 14.74 -22.26 10.99
C LYS A 151 15.07 -23.72 10.65
N ALA A 152 16.17 -23.92 9.94
CA ALA A 152 16.79 -25.24 9.86
C ALA A 152 17.06 -25.70 11.30
N GLN A 153 16.58 -26.89 11.64
CA GLN A 153 16.94 -27.58 12.87
C GLN A 153 18.37 -28.06 12.65
N ASP A 154 19.32 -27.46 13.38
CA ASP A 154 20.65 -28.04 13.54
C ASP A 154 20.50 -29.20 14.53
N ASP A 155 20.33 -30.41 13.98
CA ASP A 155 20.49 -31.68 14.69
C ASP A 155 21.99 -31.90 14.91
N ASP A 156 22.54 -31.34 15.99
CA ASP A 156 23.87 -31.72 16.47
C ASP A 156 23.74 -33.01 17.32
N GLU A 157 23.92 -34.16 16.65
CA GLU A 157 24.25 -35.44 17.27
C GLU A 157 25.66 -35.33 17.92
N GLU A 158 25.74 -35.20 19.25
CA GLU A 158 26.99 -35.41 19.98
C GLU A 158 27.16 -36.92 20.28
N ASP A 159 27.89 -37.60 19.39
CA ASP A 159 28.51 -38.91 19.67
C ASP A 159 29.95 -38.72 20.21
N ASP A 160 30.16 -39.28 21.42
CA ASP A 160 31.34 -40.01 21.95
C ASP A 160 32.78 -39.49 21.72
N ASP A 161 33.52 -39.25 22.82
CA ASP A 161 34.84 -39.86 23.08
C ASP A 161 35.49 -39.35 24.40
N GLY A 162 36.05 -40.28 25.19
CA GLY A 162 37.37 -40.09 25.83
C GLY A 162 37.45 -39.56 27.27
N GLY A 163 37.41 -40.47 28.27
CA GLY A 163 37.75 -40.16 29.68
C GLY A 163 39.26 -40.09 29.97
N LEU A 164 39.67 -39.56 31.15
CA LEU A 164 40.91 -39.95 31.85
C LEU A 164 41.08 -39.30 33.26
N TYR A 165 41.40 -40.16 34.25
CA TYR A 165 42.11 -39.99 35.56
C TYR A 165 41.66 -38.88 36.55
N ALA A 166 41.72 -39.00 37.88
CA ALA A 166 42.10 -40.01 38.87
C ALA A 166 41.42 -39.63 40.21
#